data_AF-A0A9D1Y0F3-F1
#
_entry.id   AF-A0A9D1Y0F3-F1
#
_cell.length_a   1.000
_cell.length_b   1.000
_cell.length_c   1.000
_cell.angle_alpha   90.00
_cell.angle_beta   90.00
_cell.angle_gamma   90.00
#
_symmetry.space_group_name_H-M   'P 1'
#
loop_
_entity.id
_entity.type
_entity.pdbx_description
1 polymer ?
#
loop_
_entity_poly.entity_id
_entity_poly.type
_entity_poly.pdbx_seq_one_letter_code
_entity_poly.pdbx_strand_id
1 'polypeptide(L)'
;MFYCTLTKPGLRQAGALALCAVCLCGAVTAAVHFSGEAVTAGAAADPGIETTQDIGTYFTGYGFETDLATAAVDKVKIPKKWDDSFAAFNQVIQESDLDLSAYKGKTVEKWTLLCPQLSTGDQDTYCVLLVYKAKAIGAYLLQKPSGEVTGLVTAAKAGADAAAAQDPAETAPPQDGDAQAAQTQAAAEEPIEYPTE
;
A
#
# COMPACT_ATOMS: atom_id res chain seq x y z
N MET A 1 6.37 65.32 -37.72
CA MET A 1 5.41 64.70 -36.76
C MET A 1 6.17 63.70 -35.91
N PHE A 2 6.16 63.89 -34.59
CA PHE A 2 6.63 63.03 -33.46
C PHE A 2 8.05 62.45 -33.60
N TYR A 3 9.16 62.96 -33.03
CA TYR A 3 9.53 63.45 -31.69
C TYR A 3 9.51 62.40 -30.56
N CYS A 4 10.69 62.17 -29.98
CA CYS A 4 11.00 61.59 -28.67
C CYS A 4 10.82 60.07 -28.46
N THR A 5 11.65 59.32 -27.73
CA THR A 5 12.97 59.46 -27.08
C THR A 5 13.30 58.11 -26.43
N LEU A 6 14.59 57.81 -26.30
CA LEU A 6 15.19 56.74 -25.51
C LEU A 6 14.74 56.66 -24.03
N THR A 7 14.70 55.44 -23.48
CA THR A 7 15.14 55.13 -22.09
C THR A 7 15.57 53.63 -22.04
N LYS A 8 16.82 53.25 -22.37
CA LYS A 8 18.03 53.01 -21.52
C LYS A 8 17.95 51.75 -20.59
N PRO A 9 19.07 51.10 -20.18
CA PRO A 9 20.04 50.33 -20.98
C PRO A 9 20.51 48.99 -20.32
N GLY A 10 21.26 48.19 -21.09
CA GLY A 10 22.29 47.28 -20.57
C GLY A 10 21.83 45.85 -20.34
N LEU A 11 22.64 44.81 -20.50
CA LEU A 11 24.05 44.70 -20.84
C LEU A 11 24.29 43.18 -21.02
N ARG A 12 25.01 42.79 -22.09
CA ARG A 12 25.69 41.49 -22.32
C ARG A 12 24.78 40.30 -22.67
N GLN A 13 24.68 39.85 -23.92
CA GLN A 13 25.69 39.38 -24.87
C GLN A 13 26.24 37.97 -24.53
N ALA A 14 25.91 37.05 -25.44
CA ALA A 14 26.68 35.89 -25.90
C ALA A 14 26.83 34.64 -25.01
N GLY A 15 26.61 33.49 -25.69
CA GLY A 15 26.96 32.14 -25.24
C GLY A 15 25.88 31.13 -25.67
N ALA A 16 25.61 30.94 -26.97
CA ALA A 16 26.23 29.89 -27.81
C ALA A 16 26.35 28.54 -27.07
N LEU A 17 25.45 27.59 -27.33
CA LEU A 17 25.70 26.43 -28.19
C LEU A 17 26.91 25.59 -27.77
N ALA A 18 26.61 24.41 -27.21
CA ALA A 18 27.35 23.14 -27.26
C ALA A 18 27.45 22.50 -25.87
N LEU A 19 26.78 21.36 -25.68
CA LEU A 19 27.42 20.08 -25.35
C LEU A 19 26.33 19.06 -25.00
N CYS A 20 26.05 18.21 -25.98
CA CYS A 20 25.42 16.93 -25.79
C CYS A 20 26.44 15.97 -25.15
N ALA A 21 25.93 15.09 -24.28
CA ALA A 21 26.56 13.90 -23.72
C ALA A 21 27.62 14.05 -22.61
N VAL A 22 27.42 13.21 -21.57
CA VAL A 22 28.32 12.84 -20.46
C VAL A 22 28.37 13.82 -19.28
N CYS A 23 27.52 13.54 -18.28
CA CYS A 23 27.94 13.55 -16.88
C CYS A 23 27.09 12.57 -16.06
N LEU A 24 27.18 11.28 -16.41
CA LEU A 24 26.96 10.19 -15.46
C LEU A 24 28.24 10.12 -14.62
N CYS A 25 28.16 10.53 -13.35
CA CYS A 25 28.83 9.93 -12.19
C CYS A 25 28.79 10.88 -10.97
N GLY A 26 28.03 10.47 -9.94
CA GLY A 26 28.51 10.47 -8.56
C GLY A 26 28.58 11.80 -7.80
N ALA A 27 27.54 12.08 -7.04
CA ALA A 27 27.71 12.63 -5.69
C ALA A 27 26.78 11.87 -4.73
N VAL A 28 27.25 10.70 -4.30
CA VAL A 28 26.81 10.09 -3.04
C VAL A 28 27.28 11.03 -1.93
N THR A 29 26.35 11.59 -1.17
CA THR A 29 26.63 12.11 0.17
C THR A 29 25.55 11.57 1.09
N ALA A 30 25.87 10.42 1.68
CA ALA A 30 25.37 10.02 3.01
C ALA A 30 25.87 11.07 4.02
N ALA A 31 25.26 11.36 5.16
CA ALA A 31 24.41 10.62 6.08
C ALA A 31 23.73 11.69 6.98
N VAL A 32 22.67 11.49 7.76
CA VAL A 32 22.46 10.50 8.82
C VAL A 32 20.99 10.59 9.25
N HIS A 33 20.38 9.42 9.48
CA HIS A 33 19.30 9.15 10.45
C HIS A 33 18.23 10.23 10.70
N PHE A 34 17.07 10.05 10.08
CA PHE A 34 15.80 10.43 10.69
C PHE A 34 14.79 9.30 10.49
N SER A 35 14.50 8.59 11.58
CA SER A 35 13.29 7.79 11.73
C SER A 35 12.10 8.72 11.52
N GLY A 36 11.27 8.43 10.52
CA GLY A 36 10.18 9.32 10.14
C GLY A 36 9.59 8.87 8.82
N GLU A 37 8.77 7.83 8.93
CA GLU A 37 7.69 7.52 8.01
C GLU A 37 6.86 8.78 7.78
N ALA A 38 7.23 9.56 6.77
CA ALA A 38 6.42 10.67 6.28
C ALA A 38 5.70 10.14 5.06
N VAL A 39 4.55 9.50 5.30
CA VAL A 39 3.48 9.37 4.30
C VAL A 39 3.19 10.80 3.87
N THR A 40 3.74 11.19 2.72
CA THR A 40 3.33 12.43 2.07
C THR A 40 1.95 12.13 1.51
N ALA A 41 0.92 12.30 2.34
CA ALA A 41 -0.44 12.46 1.91
C ALA A 41 -0.53 13.77 1.12
N GLY A 42 0.06 13.78 -0.08
CA GLY A 42 -0.22 14.77 -1.08
C GLY A 42 -1.62 14.46 -1.57
N ALA A 43 -2.57 15.33 -1.24
CA ALA A 43 -3.84 15.43 -1.95
C ALA A 43 -3.51 15.75 -3.42
N ALA A 44 -3.19 14.71 -4.19
CA ALA A 44 -3.03 14.80 -5.62
C ALA A 44 -4.43 14.97 -6.19
N ALA A 45 -4.64 16.05 -6.94
CA ALA A 45 -5.76 16.15 -7.85
C ALA A 45 -5.80 14.86 -8.67
N ASP A 46 -6.86 14.05 -8.50
CA ASP A 46 -7.01 12.69 -9.03
C ASP A 46 -6.45 12.63 -10.46
N PRO A 47 -5.19 12.17 -10.65
CA PRO A 47 -4.64 12.02 -11.97
C PRO A 47 -5.46 10.88 -12.55
N GLY A 48 -6.35 11.20 -13.48
CA GLY A 48 -7.32 10.25 -13.99
C GLY A 48 -6.67 8.92 -14.32
N ILE A 49 -7.33 7.82 -13.95
CA ILE A 49 -6.76 6.48 -14.05
C ILE A 49 -6.92 5.99 -15.49
N GLU A 50 -5.84 6.05 -16.26
CA GLU A 50 -5.84 5.68 -17.68
C GLU A 50 -4.95 4.47 -17.98
N THR A 51 -3.92 4.23 -17.17
CA THR A 51 -2.94 3.18 -17.38
C THR A 51 -2.84 2.23 -16.19
N THR A 52 -2.28 1.03 -16.42
CA THR A 52 -1.96 0.08 -15.36
C THR A 52 -1.06 0.69 -14.27
N GLN A 53 -0.17 1.62 -14.66
CA GLN A 53 0.73 2.28 -13.73
C GLN A 53 0.00 3.24 -12.78
N ASP A 54 -1.01 3.95 -13.27
CA ASP A 54 -1.85 4.83 -12.44
C ASP A 54 -2.58 4.01 -11.36
N ILE A 55 -2.98 2.79 -11.70
CA ILE A 55 -3.67 1.87 -10.78
C ILE A 55 -2.73 1.36 -9.71
N GLY A 56 -1.51 0.96 -10.06
CA GLY A 56 -0.49 0.63 -9.07
C GLY A 56 -0.25 1.78 -8.10
N THR A 57 -0.10 2.99 -8.64
CA THR A 57 0.08 4.21 -7.84
C THR A 57 -1.10 4.48 -6.93
N TYR A 58 -2.33 4.27 -7.42
CA TYR A 58 -3.54 4.39 -6.62
C TYR A 58 -3.49 3.45 -5.41
N PHE A 59 -3.21 2.15 -5.61
CA PHE A 59 -3.15 1.18 -4.51
C PHE A 59 -1.98 1.41 -3.54
N THR A 60 -0.79 1.77 -4.05
CA THR A 60 0.36 2.13 -3.20
C THR A 60 0.03 3.36 -2.34
N GLY A 61 -0.79 4.29 -2.82
CA GLY A 61 -1.30 5.42 -2.04
C GLY A 61 -2.12 5.02 -0.81
N TYR A 62 -2.72 3.82 -0.81
CA TYR A 62 -3.43 3.23 0.32
C TYR A 62 -2.58 2.20 1.09
N GLY A 63 -1.28 2.06 0.76
CA GLY A 63 -0.36 1.14 1.41
C GLY A 63 -0.31 -0.27 0.81
N PHE A 64 -0.95 -0.51 -0.34
CA PHE A 64 -0.95 -1.82 -1.00
C PHE A 64 -0.05 -1.85 -2.23
N GLU A 65 0.90 -2.77 -2.22
CA GLU A 65 1.78 -3.06 -3.35
C GLU A 65 1.11 -4.10 -4.24
N THR A 66 0.92 -3.76 -5.51
CA THR A 66 0.31 -4.64 -6.51
C THR A 66 1.31 -5.08 -7.57
N ASP A 67 1.24 -6.35 -7.99
CA ASP A 67 2.02 -6.84 -9.12
C ASP A 67 1.38 -6.44 -10.45
N LEU A 68 1.95 -5.41 -11.08
CA LEU A 68 1.52 -4.87 -12.38
C LEU A 68 1.63 -5.89 -13.51
N ALA A 69 2.50 -6.91 -13.40
CA ALA A 69 2.61 -7.96 -14.42
C ALA A 69 1.38 -8.88 -14.44
N THR A 70 0.64 -8.95 -13.32
CA THR A 70 -0.59 -9.75 -13.21
C THR A 70 -1.86 -8.99 -13.59
N ALA A 71 -1.73 -7.73 -14.00
CA ALA A 71 -2.88 -6.87 -14.24
C ALA A 71 -3.81 -7.43 -15.32
N ALA A 72 -5.07 -7.64 -14.93
CA ALA A 72 -6.15 -8.07 -15.80
C ALA A 72 -7.23 -6.98 -15.85
N VAL A 73 -7.74 -6.70 -17.05
CA VAL A 73 -8.78 -5.70 -17.28
C VAL A 73 -10.00 -6.36 -17.88
N ASP A 74 -11.11 -6.28 -17.17
CA ASP A 74 -12.41 -6.74 -17.65
C ASP A 74 -13.38 -5.57 -17.80
N LYS A 75 -14.25 -5.63 -18.81
CA LYS A 75 -15.39 -4.71 -18.92
C LYS A 75 -16.60 -5.33 -18.26
N VAL A 76 -16.96 -4.83 -17.08
CA VAL A 76 -18.09 -5.34 -16.30
C VAL A 76 -19.22 -4.33 -16.30
N LYS A 77 -20.46 -4.82 -16.34
CA LYS A 77 -21.64 -3.97 -16.27
C LYS A 77 -22.19 -3.96 -14.85
N ILE A 78 -22.32 -2.78 -14.28
CA ILE A 78 -22.99 -2.60 -12.99
C ILE A 78 -24.48 -2.91 -13.17
N PRO A 79 -25.07 -3.84 -12.39
CA PRO A 79 -26.48 -4.15 -12.49
C PRO A 79 -27.36 -2.91 -12.26
N LYS A 80 -28.48 -2.80 -13.00
CA LYS A 80 -29.46 -1.71 -12.82
C LYS A 80 -30.30 -1.92 -11.56
N LYS A 81 -30.57 -3.18 -11.24
CA LYS A 81 -31.25 -3.63 -10.02
C LYS A 81 -30.20 -4.34 -9.18
N TRP A 82 -30.10 -3.95 -7.92
CA TRP A 82 -29.21 -4.59 -6.97
C TRP A 82 -30.02 -5.57 -6.14
N ASP A 83 -29.47 -6.75 -5.96
CA ASP A 83 -29.88 -7.69 -4.94
C ASP A 83 -29.17 -7.36 -3.61
N ASP A 84 -29.44 -8.13 -2.57
CA ASP A 84 -28.84 -7.94 -1.24
C ASP A 84 -27.31 -8.08 -1.29
N SER A 85 -26.79 -9.01 -2.11
CA SER A 85 -25.36 -9.22 -2.29
C SER A 85 -24.65 -8.00 -2.88
N PHE A 86 -25.19 -7.43 -3.96
CA PHE A 86 -24.59 -6.24 -4.57
C PHE A 86 -24.78 -5.00 -3.69
N ALA A 87 -25.89 -4.92 -2.93
CA ALA A 87 -26.10 -3.85 -1.96
C ALA A 87 -25.05 -3.89 -0.83
N ALA A 88 -24.77 -5.07 -0.26
CA ALA A 88 -23.72 -5.25 0.74
C ALA A 88 -22.33 -4.94 0.16
N PHE A 89 -22.05 -5.38 -1.06
CA PHE A 89 -20.82 -5.03 -1.76
C PHE A 89 -20.64 -3.51 -1.93
N ASN A 90 -21.69 -2.78 -2.29
CA ASN A 90 -21.62 -1.32 -2.39
C ASN A 90 -21.38 -0.65 -1.03
N GLN A 91 -21.87 -1.21 0.08
CA GLN A 91 -21.56 -0.70 1.43
C GLN A 91 -20.07 -0.78 1.74
N VAL A 92 -19.42 -1.90 1.39
CA VAL A 92 -17.96 -2.06 1.54
C VAL A 92 -17.19 -1.02 0.73
N ILE A 93 -17.65 -0.70 -0.48
CA ILE A 93 -17.04 0.35 -1.32
C ILE A 93 -17.23 1.74 -0.71
N GLN A 94 -18.40 2.00 -0.10
CA GLN A 94 -18.72 3.27 0.56
C GLN A 94 -17.83 3.56 1.78
N GLU A 95 -17.22 2.55 2.40
CA GLU A 95 -16.20 2.74 3.45
C GLU A 95 -14.99 3.54 2.95
N SER A 96 -14.73 3.49 1.64
CA SER A 96 -13.63 4.21 0.98
C SER A 96 -14.08 5.53 0.33
N ASP A 97 -15.25 6.06 0.72
CA ASP A 97 -15.86 7.27 0.14
C ASP A 97 -16.19 7.16 -1.36
N LEU A 98 -16.38 5.92 -1.85
CA LEU A 98 -16.72 5.61 -3.23
C LEU A 98 -18.17 5.08 -3.32
N ASP A 99 -18.83 5.21 -4.47
CA ASP A 99 -20.23 4.77 -4.62
C ASP A 99 -20.55 4.33 -6.06
N LEU A 100 -21.19 3.17 -6.19
CA LEU A 100 -21.60 2.61 -7.48
C LEU A 100 -23.05 2.95 -7.87
N SER A 101 -23.81 3.60 -6.99
CA SER A 101 -25.23 3.89 -7.16
C SER A 101 -25.48 4.85 -8.32
N ALA A 102 -24.57 5.81 -8.52
CA ALA A 102 -24.59 6.71 -9.68
C ALA A 102 -24.26 6.01 -11.02
N TYR A 103 -23.68 4.82 -10.97
CA TYR A 103 -23.16 4.07 -12.12
C TYR A 103 -23.99 2.83 -12.46
N LYS A 104 -25.20 2.69 -11.91
CA LYS A 104 -26.13 1.58 -12.22
C LYS A 104 -26.42 1.49 -13.72
N GLY A 105 -26.23 0.29 -14.28
CA GLY A 105 -26.41 0.01 -15.70
C GLY A 105 -25.29 0.52 -16.60
N LYS A 106 -24.24 1.14 -16.06
CA LYS A 106 -23.04 1.56 -16.80
C LYS A 106 -22.06 0.39 -16.90
N THR A 107 -21.28 0.40 -17.98
CA THR A 107 -20.12 -0.47 -18.12
C THR A 107 -18.92 0.25 -17.56
N VAL A 108 -18.18 -0.43 -16.70
CA VAL A 108 -17.01 0.08 -15.99
C VAL A 108 -15.86 -0.89 -16.24
N GLU A 109 -14.64 -0.42 -16.10
CA GLU A 109 -13.44 -1.24 -16.25
C GLU A 109 -13.03 -1.76 -14.88
N LYS A 110 -13.03 -3.07 -14.73
CA LYS A 110 -12.59 -3.77 -13.52
C LYS A 110 -11.15 -4.20 -13.74
N TRP A 111 -10.26 -3.53 -13.06
CA TRP A 111 -8.84 -3.85 -13.02
C TRP A 111 -8.57 -4.75 -11.82
N THR A 112 -7.91 -5.87 -12.04
CA THR A 112 -7.57 -6.85 -11.01
C THR A 112 -6.08 -7.08 -11.04
N LEU A 113 -5.41 -6.91 -9.91
CA LEU A 113 -3.98 -7.08 -9.75
C LEU A 113 -3.71 -7.93 -8.51
N LEU A 114 -2.72 -8.80 -8.55
CA LEU A 114 -2.31 -9.57 -7.38
C LEU A 114 -1.65 -8.65 -6.35
N CYS A 115 -1.99 -8.83 -5.07
CA CYS A 115 -1.37 -8.16 -3.94
C CYS A 115 -0.42 -9.15 -3.24
N PRO A 116 0.86 -9.24 -3.66
CA PRO A 116 1.79 -10.25 -3.15
C PRO A 116 2.03 -10.13 -1.64
N GLN A 117 1.93 -8.93 -1.06
CA GLN A 117 2.13 -8.72 0.37
C GLN A 117 1.02 -9.32 1.26
N LEU A 118 -0.20 -9.46 0.73
CA LEU A 118 -1.34 -10.06 1.42
C LEU A 118 -1.68 -11.45 0.89
N SER A 119 -0.96 -11.91 -0.13
CA SER A 119 -1.12 -13.26 -0.67
C SER A 119 -0.21 -14.21 0.10
N THR A 120 -0.78 -15.30 0.55
CA THR A 120 -0.05 -16.44 1.12
C THR A 120 -0.04 -17.55 0.07
N GLY A 121 0.93 -18.46 0.11
CA GLY A 121 0.99 -19.56 -0.88
C GLY A 121 -0.30 -20.40 -0.98
N ASP A 122 -1.16 -20.34 0.04
CA ASP A 122 -2.46 -21.00 0.10
C ASP A 122 -3.64 -20.09 -0.28
N GLN A 123 -3.49 -18.77 -0.18
CA GLN A 123 -4.55 -17.79 -0.46
C GLN A 123 -4.03 -16.58 -1.22
N ASP A 124 -4.57 -16.35 -2.41
CA ASP A 124 -4.24 -15.19 -3.23
C ASP A 124 -5.16 -14.02 -2.91
N THR A 125 -4.59 -12.87 -2.58
CA THR A 125 -5.32 -11.63 -2.37
C THR A 125 -5.13 -10.71 -3.57
N TYR A 126 -6.24 -10.26 -4.16
CA TYR A 126 -6.24 -9.39 -5.34
C TYR A 126 -6.75 -8.01 -4.97
N CYS A 127 -6.05 -6.98 -5.42
CA CYS A 127 -6.52 -5.60 -5.43
C CYS A 127 -7.40 -5.39 -6.67
N VAL A 128 -8.64 -4.97 -6.46
CA VAL A 128 -9.60 -4.72 -7.54
C VAL A 128 -10.04 -3.27 -7.54
N LEU A 129 -9.87 -2.61 -8.69
CA LEU A 129 -10.28 -1.23 -8.91
C LEU A 129 -11.33 -1.15 -10.03
N LEU A 130 -12.42 -0.45 -9.74
CA LEU A 130 -13.48 -0.12 -10.69
C LEU A 130 -13.28 1.31 -11.18
N VAL A 131 -13.04 1.44 -12.48
CA VAL A 131 -12.78 2.71 -13.14
C VAL A 131 -13.90 3.02 -14.13
N TYR A 132 -14.44 4.23 -14.09
CA TYR A 132 -15.39 4.72 -15.08
C TYR A 132 -14.97 6.10 -15.58
N LYS A 133 -14.71 6.20 -16.89
CA LYS A 133 -14.24 7.44 -17.54
C LYS A 133 -13.01 8.03 -16.82
N ALA A 134 -11.99 7.20 -16.62
CA ALA A 134 -10.75 7.55 -15.92
C ALA A 134 -10.93 8.02 -14.46
N LYS A 135 -12.04 7.68 -13.81
CA LYS A 135 -12.26 7.94 -12.38
C LYS A 135 -12.38 6.65 -11.61
N ALA A 136 -11.70 6.56 -10.46
CA ALA A 136 -11.97 5.52 -9.48
C ALA A 136 -13.40 5.71 -8.94
N ILE A 137 -14.22 4.67 -9.05
CA ILE A 137 -15.60 4.67 -8.56
C ILE A 137 -15.86 3.56 -7.54
N GLY A 138 -14.91 2.64 -7.37
CA GLY A 138 -14.95 1.62 -6.35
C GLY A 138 -13.61 0.89 -6.26
N ALA A 139 -13.19 0.53 -5.05
CA ALA A 139 -11.94 -0.18 -4.81
C ALA A 139 -12.13 -1.16 -3.64
N TYR A 140 -11.61 -2.37 -3.79
CA TYR A 140 -11.74 -3.42 -2.78
C TYR A 140 -10.67 -4.50 -2.96
N LEU A 141 -10.45 -5.30 -1.92
CA LEU A 141 -9.61 -6.49 -1.97
C LEU A 141 -10.51 -7.73 -2.09
N LEU A 142 -10.06 -8.69 -2.88
CA LEU A 142 -10.72 -9.97 -3.07
C LEU A 142 -9.75 -11.09 -2.74
N GLN A 143 -10.08 -11.91 -1.74
CA GLN A 143 -9.29 -13.08 -1.39
C GLN A 143 -9.83 -14.33 -2.08
N LYS A 144 -8.94 -15.19 -2.57
CA LYS A 144 -9.26 -16.50 -3.15
C LYS A 144 -8.48 -17.59 -2.40
N PRO A 145 -9.09 -18.77 -2.17
CA PRO A 145 -10.39 -19.22 -2.67
C PRO A 145 -11.61 -18.79 -1.82
N SER A 146 -11.42 -18.09 -0.69
CA SER A 146 -12.50 -17.73 0.24
C SER A 146 -13.62 -16.90 -0.40
N GLY A 147 -13.28 -16.06 -1.38
CA GLY A 147 -14.22 -15.13 -2.02
C GLY A 147 -14.56 -13.93 -1.14
N GLU A 148 -13.81 -13.72 -0.04
CA GLU A 148 -14.02 -12.59 0.86
C GLU A 148 -13.70 -11.26 0.16
N VAL A 149 -14.54 -10.26 0.39
CA VAL A 149 -14.39 -8.91 -0.14
C VAL A 149 -14.19 -7.93 1.01
N THR A 150 -13.06 -7.23 1.00
CA THR A 150 -12.71 -6.25 2.04
C THR A 150 -12.57 -4.86 1.43
N GLY A 151 -13.08 -3.83 2.12
CA GLY A 151 -12.96 -2.44 1.68
C GLY A 151 -11.51 -1.97 1.74
N LEU A 152 -11.13 -1.07 0.84
CA LEU A 152 -9.74 -0.61 0.72
C LEU A 152 -9.25 0.05 2.01
N VAL A 153 -10.04 0.98 2.57
CA VAL A 153 -9.70 1.69 3.82
C VAL A 153 -9.63 0.73 5.01
N THR A 154 -10.58 -0.21 5.11
CA THR A 154 -10.61 -1.20 6.18
C THR A 154 -9.39 -2.11 6.14
N ALA A 155 -9.02 -2.59 4.95
CA ALA A 155 -7.81 -3.38 4.76
C ALA A 155 -6.53 -2.57 5.05
N ALA A 156 -6.49 -1.29 4.69
CA ALA A 156 -5.31 -0.45 4.89
C ALA A 156 -5.06 -0.23 6.38
N LYS A 157 -6.13 0.01 7.13
CA LYS A 157 -6.08 0.07 8.59
C LYS A 157 -5.59 -1.24 9.20
N ALA A 158 -6.15 -2.38 8.78
CA ALA A 158 -5.72 -3.69 9.27
C ALA A 158 -4.24 -3.97 8.98
N GLY A 159 -3.75 -3.60 7.79
CA GLY A 159 -2.33 -3.70 7.44
C GLY A 159 -1.44 -2.81 8.29
N ALA A 160 -1.87 -1.58 8.58
CA ALA A 160 -1.15 -0.66 9.46
C ALA A 160 -1.10 -1.16 10.91
N ASP A 161 -2.22 -1.67 11.46
CA ASP A 161 -2.28 -2.27 12.80
C ASP A 161 -1.38 -3.52 12.90
N ALA A 162 -1.34 -4.36 11.86
CA ALA A 162 -0.46 -5.52 11.80
C ALA A 162 1.03 -5.13 11.77
N ALA A 163 1.39 -4.09 11.01
CA ALA A 163 2.76 -3.56 10.98
C ALA A 163 3.17 -2.94 12.33
N ALA A 164 2.25 -2.24 13.01
CA ALA A 164 2.51 -1.65 14.33
C ALA A 164 2.68 -2.72 15.43
N ALA A 165 2.04 -3.89 15.29
CA ALA A 165 2.21 -5.01 16.22
C ALA A 165 3.55 -5.77 16.05
N GLN A 166 4.33 -5.45 15.01
CA GLN A 166 5.65 -6.06 14.75
C GLN A 166 6.83 -5.27 15.33
N ASP A 167 6.59 -4.31 16.23
CA ASP A 167 7.63 -3.74 17.09
C ASP A 167 7.64 -4.46 18.46
N PRO A 168 8.39 -5.57 18.63
CA PRO A 168 8.74 -6.04 19.96
C PRO A 168 9.76 -5.06 20.53
N ALA A 169 9.27 -3.96 21.10
CA ALA A 169 10.05 -3.20 22.06
C ALA A 169 10.38 -4.15 23.22
N GLU A 170 11.59 -4.69 23.14
CA GLU A 170 12.37 -5.38 24.15
C GLU A 170 12.17 -4.75 25.53
N THR A 171 11.24 -5.29 26.33
CA THR A 171 11.37 -5.22 27.79
C THR A 171 12.07 -6.48 28.27
N ALA A 172 13.39 -6.52 28.04
CA ALA A 172 14.28 -7.32 28.87
C ALA A 172 14.22 -6.76 30.31
N PRO A 173 13.96 -7.58 31.35
CA PRO A 173 14.21 -7.14 32.72
C PRO A 173 15.73 -6.99 32.91
N PRO A 174 16.21 -5.94 33.63
CA PRO A 174 17.62 -5.84 33.95
C PRO A 174 18.01 -7.01 34.86
N GLN A 175 18.85 -7.92 34.35
CA GLN A 175 19.59 -8.87 35.16
C GLN A 175 20.75 -8.12 35.83
N ASP A 176 20.46 -7.52 36.99
CA ASP A 176 21.51 -7.24 37.97
C ASP A 176 21.92 -8.58 38.60
N GLY A 177 23.21 -8.88 38.51
CA GLY A 177 23.77 -10.14 38.92
C GLY A 177 24.13 -10.15 40.40
N ASP A 178 23.76 -11.22 41.10
CA ASP A 178 24.43 -11.64 42.31
C ASP A 178 24.66 -13.15 42.25
N ALA A 179 25.93 -13.51 42.08
CA ALA A 179 26.39 -14.86 42.31
C ALA A 179 26.29 -15.19 43.81
N GLN A 180 25.58 -16.26 44.18
CA GLN A 180 25.93 -17.00 45.37
C GLN A 180 25.70 -18.50 45.19
N ALA A 181 26.83 -19.22 45.23
CA ALA A 181 26.93 -20.65 45.25
C ALA A 181 26.50 -21.24 46.61
N ALA A 182 25.78 -22.37 46.58
CA ALA A 182 25.75 -23.42 47.61
C ALA A 182 24.96 -24.61 47.03
N GLN A 183 25.61 -25.65 46.49
CA GLN A 183 26.01 -26.89 47.17
C GLN A 183 24.87 -27.74 47.75
N THR A 184 24.82 -28.99 47.25
CA THR A 184 24.52 -30.23 47.99
C THR A 184 23.05 -30.56 48.27
N GLN A 185 22.53 -31.58 47.58
CA GLN A 185 22.19 -32.85 48.25
C GLN A 185 21.93 -33.99 47.26
N ALA A 186 22.52 -35.14 47.58
CA ALA A 186 22.27 -36.46 47.02
C ALA A 186 21.40 -37.27 47.99
N ALA A 187 20.58 -38.19 47.43
CA ALA A 187 19.95 -39.41 47.99
C ALA A 187 18.52 -39.52 47.41
N ALA A 188 18.27 -40.44 46.47
CA ALA A 188 17.95 -41.86 46.68
C ALA A 188 16.56 -42.07 47.31
N GLU A 189 15.62 -42.61 46.53
CA GLU A 189 14.79 -43.80 46.81
C GLU A 189 13.78 -44.04 45.65
N GLU A 190 13.88 -45.20 45.00
CA GLU A 190 12.86 -45.82 44.14
C GLU A 190 11.84 -46.59 45.03
N PRO A 191 10.85 -47.38 44.53
CA PRO A 191 10.12 -47.39 43.25
C PRO A 191 8.58 -47.32 43.47
N ILE A 192 7.80 -47.03 42.43
CA ILE A 192 6.36 -47.34 42.43
C ILE A 192 6.06 -48.60 41.61
N GLU A 193 5.73 -49.62 42.37
CA GLU A 193 5.06 -50.87 42.04
C GLU A 193 3.78 -50.65 41.22
N TYR A 194 3.60 -51.41 40.13
CA TYR A 194 2.29 -51.67 39.53
C TYR A 194 2.22 -53.16 39.15
N PRO A 195 1.25 -53.94 39.71
CA PRO A 195 1.05 -55.32 39.33
C PRO A 195 -0.10 -55.53 38.31
N THR A 196 0.05 -56.64 37.57
CA THR A 196 -0.97 -57.50 36.89
C THR A 196 -1.62 -56.97 35.61
N GLU A 197 -1.75 -57.73 34.51
CA GLU A 197 -1.73 -59.20 34.30
C GLU A 197 -0.68 -59.70 33.29
#